data_AF-H2Z8X4-F1
#
_entry.id   AF-H2Z8X4-F1
#
_cell.length_a   1.000
_cell.length_b   1.000
_cell.length_c   1.000
_cell.angle_alpha   90.00
_cell.angle_beta   90.00
_cell.angle_gamma   90.00
#
_symmetry.space_group_name_H-M   'P 1'
#
loop_
_entity.id
_entity.type
_entity.pdbx_description
1 polymer ?
#
loop_
_entity_poly.entity_id
_entity_poly.type
_entity_poly.pdbx_seq_one_letter_code
_entity_poly.pdbx_strand_id
1 'polypeptide(L)'
;MDEVRFLAIQSEFKRLILISSVLLTSLSNFGSSLSSHVEFTNKLKDDLLVLVAADQSLDDNLTDVLSGLVEHVWDLVTKYVMGKSPALESCGAPSHKETLKLKIENLATLRDNQVYNILEKRGSSYLQSMAEHLAQKKSSSGPHQLPVPPGFQVFVKEMLTLAVNYAKLVNLNQMVYGPFYVPVLKKVLGIQSKSSPNQKQQSTTEVKTDQESEEKSEADQASTTS
;
A
#
# COMPACT_ATOMS: atom_id res chain seq x y z
N MET A 1 -13.27 4.24 -12.61
CA MET A 1 -12.18 4.07 -11.64
C MET A 1 -12.41 5.06 -10.52
N ASP A 2 -12.22 4.67 -9.26
CA ASP A 2 -12.40 5.57 -8.11
C ASP A 2 -11.14 6.44 -7.93
N GLU A 3 -10.97 7.39 -8.85
CA GLU A 3 -9.79 8.24 -8.99
C GLU A 3 -9.54 9.09 -7.74
N VAL A 4 -10.62 9.64 -7.15
CA VAL A 4 -10.56 10.45 -5.93
C VAL A 4 -9.91 9.67 -4.77
N ARG A 5 -10.30 8.42 -4.57
CA ARG A 5 -9.70 7.58 -3.51
C ARG A 5 -8.26 7.21 -3.79
N PHE A 6 -7.88 7.03 -5.06
CA PHE A 6 -6.47 6.80 -5.41
C PHE A 6 -5.61 8.04 -5.15
N LEU A 7 -6.10 9.22 -5.51
CA LEU A 7 -5.41 10.49 -5.24
C LEU A 7 -5.25 10.74 -3.74
N ALA A 8 -6.28 10.42 -2.94
CA ALA A 8 -6.20 10.52 -1.48
C ALA A 8 -5.11 9.57 -0.90
N ILE A 9 -5.07 8.31 -1.33
CA ILE A 9 -4.04 7.35 -0.91
C ILE A 9 -2.65 7.80 -1.36
N GLN A 10 -2.52 8.33 -2.58
CA GLN A 10 -1.26 8.84 -3.10
C GLN A 10 -0.77 10.06 -2.31
N SER A 11 -1.66 10.99 -1.96
CA SER A 11 -1.34 12.16 -1.14
C SER A 11 -0.84 11.74 0.23
N GLU A 12 -1.58 10.86 0.92
CA GLU A 12 -1.17 10.31 2.22
C GLU A 12 0.16 9.56 2.14
N PHE A 13 0.40 8.85 1.03
CA PHE A 13 1.68 8.17 0.81
C PHE A 13 2.85 9.16 0.69
N LYS A 14 2.72 10.18 -0.16
CA LYS A 14 3.73 11.25 -0.32
C LYS A 14 3.99 11.96 1.01
N ARG A 15 2.93 12.31 1.73
CA ARG A 15 2.99 12.93 3.06
C ARG A 15 3.79 12.06 4.03
N LEU A 16 3.51 10.76 4.09
CA LEU A 16 4.19 9.85 5.00
C LEU A 16 5.66 9.64 4.65
N ILE A 17 6.01 9.64 3.35
CA ILE A 17 7.41 9.63 2.89
C ILE A 17 8.12 10.91 3.35
N LEU A 18 7.50 12.08 3.17
CA LEU A 18 8.11 13.36 3.58
C LEU A 18 8.39 13.38 5.08
N ILE A 19 7.37 13.07 5.88
CA ILE A 19 7.48 13.03 7.35
C ILE A 19 8.57 12.04 7.77
N SER A 20 8.60 10.85 7.17
CA SER A 20 9.63 9.84 7.46
C SER A 20 11.03 10.30 7.06
N SER A 21 11.15 11.04 5.95
CA SER A 21 12.42 11.61 5.49
C SER A 21 12.94 12.69 6.44
N VAL A 22 12.06 13.58 6.91
CA VAL A 22 12.39 14.62 7.89
C VAL A 22 12.77 13.99 9.23
N LEU A 23 12.00 13.01 9.71
CA LEU A 23 12.31 12.30 10.95
C LEU A 23 13.68 11.62 10.86
N LEU A 24 13.93 10.84 9.80
CA LEU A 24 15.19 10.12 9.63
C LEU A 24 16.39 11.07 9.50
N THR A 25 16.23 12.16 8.76
CA THR A 25 17.25 13.22 8.62
C THR A 25 17.56 13.86 9.97
N SER A 26 16.53 14.15 10.77
CA SER A 26 16.68 14.73 12.11
C SER A 26 17.41 13.77 13.05
N LEU A 27 16.96 12.51 13.14
CA LEU A 27 17.59 11.50 14.00
C LEU A 27 19.05 11.22 13.60
N SER A 28 19.34 11.20 12.29
CA SER A 28 20.71 11.07 11.77
C SER A 28 21.58 12.29 12.09
N ASN A 29 21.01 13.49 12.14
CA ASN A 29 21.74 14.71 12.44
C ASN A 29 22.24 14.78 13.89
N PHE A 30 21.45 14.30 14.84
CA PHE A 30 21.78 14.33 16.28
C PHE A 30 22.40 13.03 16.80
N GLY A 31 22.43 11.98 15.97
CA GLY A 31 23.06 10.71 16.28
C GLY A 31 22.34 9.87 17.35
N SER A 32 23.04 8.89 17.90
CA SER A 32 22.51 7.94 18.90
C SER A 32 22.15 8.59 20.23
N SER A 33 22.78 9.72 20.57
CA SER A 33 22.50 10.47 21.80
C SER A 33 21.04 10.89 21.89
N LEU A 34 20.41 11.27 20.77
CA LEU A 34 19.01 11.69 20.76
C LEU A 34 18.08 10.62 20.19
N SER A 35 18.52 9.87 19.18
CA SER A 35 17.69 8.84 18.53
C SER A 35 17.43 7.59 19.36
N SER A 36 18.22 7.34 20.41
CA SER A 36 17.97 6.24 21.35
C SER A 36 16.78 6.52 22.30
N HIS A 37 16.38 7.79 22.43
CA HIS A 37 15.26 8.16 23.28
C HIS A 37 13.92 8.01 22.55
N VAL A 38 13.18 6.97 22.92
CA VAL A 38 11.85 6.65 22.35
C VAL A 38 10.83 7.77 22.61
N GLU A 39 10.88 8.41 23.79
CA GLU A 39 9.99 9.53 24.12
C GLU A 39 10.14 10.71 23.16
N PHE A 40 11.39 11.10 22.88
CA PHE A 40 11.68 12.15 21.91
C PHE A 40 11.21 11.76 20.51
N THR A 41 11.54 10.55 20.08
CA THR A 41 11.20 10.05 18.75
C THR A 41 9.69 10.02 18.53
N ASN A 42 8.92 9.56 19.52
CA ASN A 42 7.46 9.52 19.45
C ASN A 42 6.86 10.93 19.46
N LYS A 43 7.36 11.83 20.32
CA LYS A 43 6.89 13.22 20.36
C LYS A 43 7.15 13.93 19.03
N LEU A 44 8.34 13.77 18.48
CA LEU A 44 8.68 14.33 17.17
C LEU A 44 7.79 13.72 16.06
N LYS A 45 7.54 12.41 16.09
CA LYS A 45 6.61 11.76 15.15
C LYS A 45 5.21 12.36 15.22
N ASP A 46 4.65 12.51 16.42
CA ASP A 46 3.30 13.05 16.62
C ASP A 46 3.22 14.52 16.17
N ASP A 47 4.22 15.33 16.52
CA ASP A 47 4.32 16.72 16.07
C ASP A 47 4.40 16.80 14.53
N LEU A 48 5.27 16.03 13.88
CA LEU A 48 5.40 16.04 12.41
C LEU A 48 4.11 15.61 11.71
N LEU A 49 3.36 14.66 12.27
CA LEU A 49 2.04 14.26 11.75
C LEU A 49 1.01 15.39 11.85
N VAL A 50 1.10 16.25 12.87
CA VAL A 50 0.21 17.40 13.04
C VAL A 50 0.63 18.57 12.15
N LEU A 51 1.94 18.89 12.10
CA LEU A 51 2.44 20.02 11.32
C LEU A 51 2.29 19.80 9.82
N VAL A 52 2.55 18.58 9.33
CA VAL A 52 2.31 18.24 7.93
C VAL A 52 0.89 17.71 7.82
N ALA A 53 -0.07 18.61 7.61
CA ALA A 53 -1.48 18.26 7.48
C ALA A 53 -1.77 17.49 6.17
N ALA A 54 -2.77 16.61 6.19
CA ALA A 54 -3.20 15.81 5.03
C ALA A 54 -3.78 16.62 3.86
N ASP A 55 -4.29 17.82 4.16
CA ASP A 55 -5.04 18.65 3.22
C ASP A 55 -4.18 19.74 2.54
N GLN A 56 -2.89 19.83 2.89
CA GLN A 56 -1.99 20.76 2.22
C GLN A 56 -1.50 20.16 0.90
N SER A 57 -1.66 20.92 -0.18
CA SER A 57 -0.90 20.72 -1.42
C SER A 57 0.58 20.85 -1.08
N LEU A 58 1.24 19.70 -0.92
CA LEU A 58 2.66 19.60 -0.62
C LEU A 58 3.50 20.20 -1.74
N ASP A 59 2.99 20.28 -2.96
CA ASP A 59 3.75 20.74 -4.13
C ASP A 59 3.90 22.27 -4.16
N ASP A 60 2.91 23.04 -3.69
CA ASP A 60 2.91 24.51 -3.82
C ASP A 60 3.62 25.24 -2.66
N ASN A 61 3.65 24.65 -1.46
CA ASN A 61 4.19 25.29 -0.25
C ASN A 61 5.34 24.49 0.40
N LEU A 62 5.96 23.56 -0.33
CA LEU A 62 6.93 22.62 0.25
C LEU A 62 8.06 23.31 1.01
N THR A 63 8.64 24.35 0.40
CA THR A 63 9.79 25.08 0.97
C THR A 63 9.43 25.75 2.29
N ASP A 64 8.26 26.37 2.36
CA ASP A 64 7.79 27.06 3.57
C ASP A 64 7.46 26.07 4.68
N VAL A 65 6.81 24.94 4.32
CA VAL A 65 6.56 23.84 5.25
C VAL A 65 7.88 23.30 5.79
N LEU A 66 8.86 23.02 4.94
CA LEU A 66 10.18 22.51 5.34
C LEU A 66 10.92 23.48 6.25
N SER A 67 10.90 24.78 5.96
CA SER A 67 11.49 25.81 6.82
C SER A 67 10.83 25.83 8.20
N GLY A 68 9.50 25.78 8.26
CA GLY A 68 8.75 25.68 9.52
C GLY A 68 9.07 24.40 10.30
N LEU A 69 9.24 23.27 9.60
CA LEU A 69 9.65 22.01 10.21
C LEU A 69 11.06 22.07 10.80
N VAL A 70 12.02 22.72 10.14
CA VAL A 70 13.37 22.92 10.69
C VAL A 70 13.31 23.65 12.03
N GLU A 71 12.57 24.76 12.09
CA GLU A 71 12.44 25.55 13.32
C GLU A 71 11.72 24.76 14.42
N HIS A 72 10.65 24.03 14.08
CA HIS A 72 9.93 23.19 15.04
C HIS A 72 10.79 22.05 15.60
N VAL A 73 11.49 21.32 14.73
CA VAL A 73 12.41 20.26 15.14
C VAL A 73 13.50 20.84 16.05
N TRP A 74 14.07 21.98 15.68
CA TRP A 74 15.12 22.63 16.46
C TRP A 74 14.64 23.07 17.85
N ASP A 75 13.48 23.69 17.93
CA ASP A 75 12.86 24.11 19.20
C ASP A 75 12.58 22.89 20.10
N LEU A 76 12.02 21.81 19.52
CA LEU A 76 11.77 20.57 20.23
C LEU A 76 13.06 19.95 20.79
N VAL A 77 14.12 19.89 19.98
CA VAL A 77 15.45 19.38 20.38
C VAL A 77 16.02 20.23 21.51
N THR A 78 16.04 21.55 21.35
CA THR A 78 16.59 22.49 22.34
C THR A 78 15.88 22.35 23.68
N LYS A 79 14.54 22.30 23.68
CA LYS A 79 13.73 22.08 24.88
C LYS A 79 13.95 20.70 25.50
N TYR A 80 14.10 19.67 24.69
CA TYR A 80 14.29 18.30 25.18
C TYR A 80 15.66 18.09 25.82
N VAL A 81 16.67 18.81 25.33
CA VAL A 81 18.07 18.68 25.73
C VAL A 81 18.43 19.55 26.95
N MET A 82 17.78 20.70 27.11
CA MET A 82 18.05 21.65 28.18
C MET A 82 17.94 21.01 29.58
N GLY A 83 19.01 21.11 30.38
CA GLY A 83 19.03 20.64 31.77
C GLY A 83 19.13 19.12 31.93
N LYS A 84 19.56 18.41 30.88
CA LYS A 84 19.85 16.97 30.92
C LYS A 84 21.36 16.73 31.04
N SER A 85 21.87 15.64 30.47
CA SER A 85 23.28 15.30 30.54
C SER A 85 24.11 16.19 29.62
N PRO A 86 25.38 16.46 29.95
CA PRO A 86 26.27 17.28 29.11
C PRO A 86 26.48 16.70 27.71
N ALA A 87 26.37 15.37 27.56
CA ALA A 87 26.40 14.71 26.25
C ALA A 87 25.15 15.02 25.40
N LEU A 88 23.97 15.17 26.02
CA LEU A 88 22.77 15.62 25.31
C LEU A 88 22.86 17.10 24.97
N GLU A 89 23.40 17.92 25.88
CA GLU A 89 23.55 19.37 25.69
C GLU A 89 24.38 19.73 24.46
N SER A 90 25.38 18.92 24.12
CA SER A 90 26.13 19.07 22.87
C SER A 90 25.27 18.96 21.60
N CYS A 91 24.15 18.22 21.63
CA CYS A 91 23.21 18.13 20.50
C CYS A 91 22.45 19.44 20.25
N GLY A 92 22.40 20.35 21.25
CA GLY A 92 21.83 21.69 21.14
C GLY A 92 22.78 22.74 20.57
N ALA A 93 23.96 22.34 20.07
CA ALA A 93 24.92 23.29 19.48
C ALA A 93 24.38 23.91 18.18
N PRO A 94 24.54 25.23 17.95
CA PRO A 94 24.03 25.91 16.74
C PRO A 94 24.51 25.32 15.41
N SER A 95 25.69 24.68 15.38
CA SER A 95 26.21 23.97 14.21
C SER A 95 25.31 22.83 13.74
N HIS A 96 24.60 22.17 14.67
CA HIS A 96 23.62 21.14 14.33
C HIS A 96 22.36 21.73 13.70
N LYS A 97 21.98 22.97 14.04
CA LYS A 97 20.84 23.67 13.42
C LYS A 97 21.09 23.97 11.95
N GLU A 98 22.25 24.54 11.64
CA GLU A 98 22.63 24.86 10.24
C GLU A 98 22.71 23.59 9.39
N THR A 99 23.33 22.54 9.93
CA THR A 99 23.42 21.24 9.25
C THR A 99 22.04 20.63 9.02
N LEU A 100 21.15 20.71 10.01
CA LEU A 100 19.77 20.22 9.90
C LEU A 100 19.01 21.00 8.82
N LYS A 101 19.11 22.32 8.85
CA LYS A 101 18.47 23.21 7.88
C LYS A 101 18.85 22.84 6.46
N LEU A 102 20.15 22.75 6.17
CA LEU A 102 20.63 22.37 4.84
C LEU A 102 20.13 20.99 4.41
N LYS A 103 20.16 20.00 5.30
CA LYS A 103 19.69 18.64 4.97
C LYS A 103 18.18 18.57 4.72
N ILE A 104 17.38 19.34 5.48
CA ILE A 104 15.92 19.38 5.32
C ILE A 104 15.53 20.24 4.11
N GLU A 105 16.20 21.36 3.85
CA GLU A 105 15.97 22.18 2.64
C GLU A 105 16.31 21.40 1.36
N ASN A 106 17.32 20.51 1.41
CA ASN A 106 17.58 19.55 0.33
C ASN A 106 16.45 18.52 0.11
N LEU A 107 15.41 18.48 0.95
CA LEU A 107 14.18 17.74 0.65
C LEU A 107 13.23 18.53 -0.25
N ALA A 108 13.39 19.86 -0.38
CA ALA A 108 12.55 20.66 -1.29
C ALA A 108 12.72 20.22 -2.75
N THR A 109 13.92 19.73 -3.11
CA THR A 109 14.20 19.06 -4.37
C THR A 109 13.93 17.55 -4.26
N LEU A 110 12.69 17.17 -3.95
CA LEU A 110 12.28 15.78 -3.63
C LEU A 110 12.85 14.72 -4.60
N ARG A 111 12.89 15.03 -5.90
CA ARG A 111 13.41 14.14 -6.95
C ARG A 111 14.90 13.85 -6.85
N ASP A 112 15.69 14.76 -6.30
CA ASP A 112 17.14 14.62 -6.19
C ASP A 112 17.56 14.12 -4.80
N ASN A 113 16.62 14.07 -3.85
CA ASN A 113 16.90 13.62 -2.52
C ASN A 113 16.97 12.08 -2.42
N GLN A 114 18.14 11.56 -2.05
CA GLN A 114 18.37 10.13 -1.94
C GLN A 114 17.50 9.45 -0.86
N VAL A 115 17.30 10.12 0.29
CA VAL A 115 16.50 9.57 1.39
C VAL A 115 15.04 9.42 0.96
N TYR A 116 14.47 10.47 0.38
CA TYR A 116 13.11 10.46 -0.15
C TYR A 116 12.92 9.35 -1.19
N ASN A 117 13.80 9.28 -2.19
CA ASN A 117 13.73 8.29 -3.26
C ASN A 117 13.83 6.84 -2.76
N ILE A 118 14.68 6.57 -1.77
CA ILE A 118 14.81 5.23 -1.18
C ILE A 118 13.52 4.87 -0.42
N LEU A 119 12.97 5.80 0.35
CA LEU A 119 11.73 5.59 1.10
C LEU A 119 10.53 5.41 0.17
N GLU A 120 10.44 6.18 -0.92
CA GLU A 120 9.40 6.03 -1.93
C GLU A 120 9.42 4.65 -2.59
N LYS A 121 10.61 4.18 -3.01
CA LYS A 121 10.75 2.83 -3.60
C LYS A 121 10.36 1.74 -2.62
N ARG A 122 10.84 1.82 -1.37
CA ARG A 122 10.51 0.84 -0.30
C ARG A 122 9.02 0.85 0.03
N GLY A 123 8.44 2.02 0.17
CA GLY A 123 7.02 2.20 0.45
C GLY A 123 6.16 1.66 -0.69
N SER A 124 6.49 1.97 -1.94
CA SER A 124 5.74 1.51 -3.12
C SER A 124 5.80 0.00 -3.27
N SER A 125 6.99 -0.60 -3.06
CA SER A 125 7.15 -2.05 -3.05
C SER A 125 6.32 -2.69 -1.92
N TYR A 126 6.27 -2.07 -0.73
CA TYR A 126 5.45 -2.57 0.36
C TYR A 126 3.94 -2.50 0.06
N LEU A 127 3.46 -1.40 -0.53
CA LEU A 127 2.06 -1.26 -0.98
C LEU A 127 1.70 -2.35 -1.99
N GLN A 128 2.56 -2.60 -2.97
CA GLN A 128 2.37 -3.66 -3.98
C GLN A 128 2.35 -5.05 -3.33
N SER A 129 3.33 -5.38 -2.50
CA SER A 129 3.39 -6.68 -1.82
C SER A 129 2.18 -6.90 -0.89
N MET A 130 1.67 -5.84 -0.25
CA MET A 130 0.43 -5.92 0.54
C MET A 130 -0.78 -6.22 -0.36
N ALA A 131 -0.90 -5.57 -1.52
CA ALA A 131 -1.98 -5.83 -2.46
C ALA A 131 -1.96 -7.27 -2.96
N GLU A 132 -0.79 -7.77 -3.37
CA GLU A 132 -0.59 -9.16 -3.80
C GLU A 132 -0.90 -10.15 -2.68
N HIS A 133 -0.42 -9.89 -1.46
CA HIS A 133 -0.66 -10.76 -0.31
C HIS A 133 -2.15 -10.90 0.00
N LEU A 134 -2.90 -9.79 0.03
CA LEU A 134 -4.34 -9.80 0.26
C LEU A 134 -5.14 -10.37 -0.93
N ALA A 135 -4.63 -10.29 -2.15
CA ALA A 135 -5.26 -10.88 -3.33
C ALA A 135 -5.13 -12.41 -3.35
N GLN A 136 -3.95 -12.93 -3.02
CA GLN A 136 -3.64 -14.37 -3.07
C GLN A 136 -4.21 -15.14 -1.87
N LYS A 137 -4.29 -14.50 -0.68
CA LYS A 137 -4.71 -15.17 0.56
C LYS A 137 -6.13 -14.79 0.95
N LYS A 138 -7.13 -15.51 0.41
CA LYS A 138 -8.54 -15.36 0.81
C LYS A 138 -8.92 -15.93 2.18
N SER A 139 -8.03 -16.59 2.93
CA SER A 139 -8.31 -17.01 4.31
C SER A 139 -7.04 -17.39 5.09
N SER A 140 -7.03 -17.12 6.39
CA SER A 140 -6.04 -17.51 7.44
C SER A 140 -4.95 -16.52 7.87
N SER A 141 -4.25 -15.79 6.99
CA SER A 141 -3.21 -14.85 7.46
C SER A 141 -3.60 -13.37 7.35
N GLY A 142 -3.58 -12.66 8.49
CA GLY A 142 -3.86 -11.23 8.54
C GLY A 142 -2.74 -10.34 7.94
N PRO A 143 -3.03 -9.04 7.72
CA PRO A 143 -2.09 -8.09 7.11
C PRO A 143 -0.84 -7.80 7.97
N HIS A 144 -0.84 -8.26 9.23
CA HIS A 144 0.27 -8.04 10.18
C HIS A 144 1.48 -8.96 9.93
N GLN A 145 1.39 -9.89 8.98
CA GLN A 145 2.49 -10.80 8.64
C GLN A 145 3.53 -10.17 7.70
N LEU A 146 3.21 -9.05 7.03
CA LEU A 146 4.17 -8.40 6.14
C LEU A 146 4.97 -7.35 6.92
N PRO A 147 6.30 -7.54 7.10
CA PRO A 147 7.10 -6.62 7.88
C PRO A 147 7.12 -5.23 7.21
N VAL A 148 6.96 -4.19 8.03
CA VAL A 148 7.06 -2.80 7.57
C VAL A 148 8.50 -2.52 7.13
N PRO A 149 8.71 -1.85 5.99
CA PRO A 149 10.05 -1.60 5.48
C PRO A 149 10.88 -0.68 6.40
N PRO A 150 12.21 -0.85 6.44
CA PRO A 150 13.10 0.03 7.18
C PRO A 150 12.97 1.48 6.74
N GLY A 151 12.90 2.39 7.73
CA GLY A 151 12.62 3.81 7.52
C GLY A 151 11.19 4.22 7.91
N PHE A 152 10.27 3.25 8.00
CA PHE A 152 8.89 3.48 8.44
C PHE A 152 8.56 2.81 9.79
N GLN A 153 9.58 2.37 10.53
CA GLN A 153 9.39 1.64 11.80
C GLN A 153 8.69 2.48 12.88
N VAL A 154 8.84 3.80 12.82
CA VAL A 154 8.15 4.73 13.72
C VAL A 154 6.69 4.96 13.29
N PHE A 155 6.37 4.62 12.03
CA PHE A 155 5.07 4.84 11.37
C PHE A 155 4.38 3.52 10.99
N VAL A 156 4.61 2.44 11.75
CA VAL A 156 4.10 1.09 11.43
C VAL A 156 2.59 1.10 11.25
N LYS A 157 1.86 1.79 12.13
CA LYS A 157 0.39 1.83 12.11
C LYS A 157 -0.12 2.57 10.88
N GLU A 158 0.49 3.71 10.58
CA GLU A 158 0.13 4.61 9.48
C GLU A 158 0.40 3.91 8.14
N MET A 159 1.60 3.34 7.96
CA MET A 159 1.95 2.59 6.75
C MET A 159 1.08 1.35 6.56
N LEU A 160 0.80 0.59 7.63
CA LEU A 160 -0.06 -0.59 7.53
C LEU A 160 -1.49 -0.20 7.12
N THR A 161 -2.04 0.85 7.72
CA THR A 161 -3.39 1.34 7.39
C THR A 161 -3.47 1.78 5.94
N LEU A 162 -2.49 2.55 5.48
CA LEU A 162 -2.36 3.00 4.10
C LEU A 162 -2.26 1.82 3.12
N ALA A 163 -1.40 0.85 3.43
CA ALA A 163 -1.18 -0.34 2.60
C ALA A 163 -2.43 -1.22 2.48
N VAL A 164 -3.15 -1.43 3.59
CA VAL A 164 -4.42 -2.16 3.58
C VAL A 164 -5.48 -1.43 2.76
N ASN A 165 -5.56 -0.10 2.87
CA ASN A 165 -6.51 0.70 2.08
C ASN A 165 -6.20 0.64 0.59
N TYR A 166 -4.92 0.77 0.23
CA TYR A 166 -4.43 0.60 -1.14
C TYR A 166 -4.78 -0.78 -1.69
N ALA A 167 -4.45 -1.84 -0.96
CA ALA A 167 -4.71 -3.21 -1.36
C ALA A 167 -6.20 -3.50 -1.58
N LYS A 168 -7.07 -3.03 -0.67
CA LYS A 168 -8.53 -3.13 -0.83
C LYS A 168 -9.00 -2.43 -2.10
N LEU A 169 -8.49 -1.23 -2.36
CA LEU A 169 -8.88 -0.45 -3.53
C LEU A 169 -8.42 -1.12 -4.84
N VAL A 170 -7.17 -1.57 -4.90
CA VAL A 170 -6.63 -2.30 -6.07
C VAL A 170 -7.40 -3.59 -6.31
N ASN A 171 -7.65 -4.39 -5.26
CA ASN A 171 -8.37 -5.65 -5.38
C ASN A 171 -9.83 -5.45 -5.81
N LEU A 172 -10.49 -4.41 -5.32
CA LEU A 172 -11.83 -4.04 -5.77
C LEU A 172 -11.84 -3.65 -7.25
N ASN A 173 -10.90 -2.78 -7.67
CA ASN A 173 -10.79 -2.39 -9.08
C ASN A 173 -10.48 -3.61 -9.96
N GLN A 174 -9.60 -4.52 -9.52
CA GLN A 174 -9.30 -5.75 -10.25
C GLN A 174 -10.52 -6.68 -10.33
N MET A 175 -11.33 -6.79 -9.28
CA MET A 175 -12.55 -7.61 -9.29
C MET A 175 -13.60 -7.06 -10.25
N VAL A 176 -13.80 -5.73 -10.25
CA VAL A 176 -14.82 -5.08 -11.09
C VAL A 176 -14.39 -5.05 -12.55
N TYR A 177 -13.15 -4.66 -12.82
CA TYR A 177 -12.68 -4.41 -14.19
C TYR A 177 -11.86 -5.56 -14.80
N GLY A 178 -11.31 -6.45 -13.98
CA GLY A 178 -10.50 -7.59 -14.42
C GLY A 178 -11.19 -8.47 -15.47
N PRO A 179 -12.49 -8.82 -15.35
CA PRO A 179 -13.18 -9.60 -16.37
C PRO A 179 -13.17 -8.95 -17.77
N PHE A 180 -13.09 -7.62 -17.84
CA PHE A 180 -13.04 -6.87 -19.10
C PHE A 180 -11.61 -6.70 -19.62
N TYR A 181 -10.63 -6.46 -18.73
CA TYR A 181 -9.24 -6.25 -19.13
C TYR A 181 -8.47 -7.53 -19.41
N VAL A 182 -8.72 -8.61 -18.67
CA VAL A 182 -7.95 -9.87 -18.79
C VAL A 182 -8.00 -10.46 -20.21
N PRO A 183 -9.16 -10.54 -20.91
CA PRO A 183 -9.21 -11.04 -22.28
C PRO A 183 -8.41 -10.19 -23.26
N VAL A 184 -8.49 -8.86 -23.12
CA VAL A 184 -7.75 -7.91 -23.97
C VAL A 184 -6.25 -8.06 -23.74
N LEU A 185 -5.81 -8.11 -22.48
CA LEU A 185 -4.40 -8.30 -22.13
C LEU A 185 -3.87 -9.65 -22.62
N LYS A 186 -4.64 -10.74 -22.49
CA LYS A 186 -4.26 -12.06 -23.05
C LYS A 186 -4.07 -12.01 -24.55
N LYS A 187 -4.95 -11.32 -25.28
CA LYS A 187 -4.85 -11.14 -26.73
C LYS A 187 -3.61 -10.34 -27.14
N VAL A 188 -3.32 -9.24 -26.45
CA VAL A 188 -2.16 -8.36 -26.73
C VAL A 188 -0.84 -9.06 -26.39
N LEU A 189 -0.80 -9.80 -25.27
CA LEU A 189 0.40 -10.50 -24.80
C LEU A 189 0.60 -11.87 -25.47
N GLY A 190 -0.28 -12.28 -26.39
CA GLY A 190 -0.20 -13.58 -27.06
C GLY A 190 -0.39 -14.78 -26.13
N ILE A 191 -0.98 -14.59 -24.95
CA ILE A 191 -1.25 -15.64 -23.96
C ILE A 191 -2.50 -16.39 -24.42
N GLN A 192 -2.31 -17.34 -25.34
CA GLN A 192 -3.36 -18.27 -25.74
C GLN A 192 -3.75 -19.13 -24.54
N SER A 193 -5.01 -19.06 -24.11
CA SER A 193 -5.56 -20.11 -23.25
C SER A 193 -5.50 -21.41 -24.03
N LYS A 194 -4.73 -22.40 -23.57
CA LYS A 194 -4.83 -23.77 -24.08
C LYS A 194 -6.31 -24.19 -23.95
N SER A 195 -7.04 -24.14 -25.05
CA SER A 195 -8.28 -24.88 -25.19
C SER A 195 -7.89 -26.36 -25.10
N SER A 196 -8.37 -27.05 -24.07
CA SER A 196 -8.29 -28.51 -24.01
C SER A 196 -8.97 -29.07 -25.26
N PRO A 197 -8.27 -29.84 -26.12
CA PRO A 197 -8.93 -30.58 -27.18
C PRO A 197 -9.42 -31.90 -26.56
N ASN A 198 -10.64 -31.93 -26.04
CA ASN A 198 -11.35 -33.20 -25.98
C ASN A 198 -12.87 -33.03 -26.02
N GLN A 199 -13.40 -33.00 -27.23
CA GLN A 199 -14.63 -33.68 -27.61
C GLN A 199 -14.58 -33.88 -29.13
N LYS A 200 -13.90 -34.95 -29.56
CA LYS A 200 -14.13 -35.54 -30.88
C LYS A 200 -15.36 -36.44 -30.78
N GLN A 201 -16.37 -36.08 -31.58
CA GLN A 201 -17.10 -36.98 -32.46
C GLN A 201 -17.90 -38.12 -31.81
N GLN A 202 -19.22 -37.94 -31.73
CA GLN A 202 -20.13 -38.98 -32.20
C GLN A 202 -20.88 -38.45 -33.41
N SER A 203 -20.61 -39.10 -34.54
CA SER A 203 -21.12 -38.83 -35.86
C SER A 203 -22.61 -39.18 -35.95
N THR A 204 -23.33 -38.33 -36.69
CA THR A 204 -24.59 -38.63 -37.36
C THR A 204 -24.52 -39.92 -38.18
N THR A 205 -25.57 -40.75 -38.09
CA THR A 205 -25.99 -41.63 -39.18
C THR A 205 -27.53 -41.61 -39.19
N GLU A 206 -28.09 -40.99 -40.22
CA GLU A 206 -29.50 -41.13 -40.60
C GLU A 206 -29.71 -42.51 -41.26
N VAL A 207 -30.78 -43.21 -40.88
CA VAL A 207 -31.52 -44.10 -41.77
C VAL A 207 -33.01 -43.95 -41.45
N LYS A 208 -33.76 -43.40 -42.42
CA LYS A 208 -35.22 -43.50 -42.53
C LYS A 208 -35.60 -44.95 -42.88
N THR A 209 -36.65 -45.50 -42.29
CA THR A 209 -37.68 -46.30 -42.99
C THR A 209 -38.94 -46.35 -42.11
N ASP A 210 -40.08 -46.34 -42.79
CA ASP A 210 -41.46 -46.11 -42.40
C ASP A 210 -42.16 -47.20 -41.56
N GLN A 211 -43.42 -46.87 -41.21
CA GLN A 211 -44.57 -47.74 -40.84
C GLN A 211 -44.63 -48.22 -39.38
N GLU A 212 -45.78 -48.41 -38.73
CA GLU A 212 -47.22 -48.10 -38.84
C GLU A 212 -47.87 -48.83 -37.63
N SER A 213 -49.11 -48.47 -37.24
CA SER A 213 -50.03 -49.20 -36.33
C SER A 213 -49.66 -49.29 -34.82
N GLU A 214 -50.45 -48.66 -33.93
CA GLU A 214 -51.51 -49.27 -33.07
C GLU A 214 -50.91 -50.12 -31.93
N GLU A 215 -51.20 -49.92 -30.65
CA GLU A 215 -52.52 -50.10 -30.04
C GLU A 215 -52.55 -49.56 -28.58
N LYS A 216 -53.74 -49.12 -28.17
CA LYS A 216 -54.14 -48.68 -26.82
C LYS A 216 -54.70 -49.87 -26.01
N SER A 217 -54.39 -49.97 -24.72
CA SER A 217 -55.26 -50.38 -23.57
C SER A 217 -54.33 -50.64 -22.38
N GLU A 218 -54.48 -50.16 -21.14
CA GLU A 218 -55.59 -49.80 -20.23
C GLU A 218 -56.43 -50.98 -19.72
N ALA A 219 -56.43 -51.11 -18.37
CA ALA A 219 -57.17 -52.03 -17.49
C ALA A 219 -56.65 -53.50 -17.44
N ASP A 220 -56.69 -54.26 -16.35
CA ASP A 220 -57.41 -54.12 -15.08
C ASP A 220 -56.80 -55.04 -13.99
N GLN A 221 -57.24 -54.81 -12.76
CA GLN A 221 -56.90 -55.50 -11.51
C GLN A 221 -57.47 -56.93 -11.41
N ALA A 222 -56.87 -57.74 -10.51
CA ALA A 222 -57.53 -58.54 -9.46
C ALA A 222 -57.02 -60.00 -9.29
N SER A 223 -56.35 -60.20 -8.14
CA SER A 223 -56.67 -61.19 -7.09
C SER A 223 -56.42 -62.71 -7.25
N THR A 224 -55.72 -63.20 -6.21
CA THR A 224 -55.96 -64.40 -5.35
C THR A 224 -55.25 -65.75 -5.55
N THR A 225 -54.70 -66.20 -4.39
CA THR A 225 -54.52 -67.56 -3.84
C THR A 225 -53.46 -68.49 -4.42
N SER A 226 -52.38 -68.75 -3.65
CA SER A 226 -52.36 -69.76 -2.57
C SER A 226 -51.15 -69.54 -1.65
#